data_AF-A0AAD4NBJ3-F1
#
_entry.id   AF-A0AAD4NBJ3-F1
#
_cell.length_a   1.000
_cell.length_b   1.000
_cell.length_c   1.000
_cell.angle_alpha   90.00
_cell.angle_beta   90.00
_cell.angle_gamma   90.00
#
_symmetry.space_group_name_H-M   'P 1'
#
loop_
_entity.id
_entity.type
_entity.pdbx_description
1 polymer ?
#
loop_
_entity_poly.entity_id
_entity_poly.type
_entity_poly.pdbx_seq_one_letter_code
_entity_poly.pdbx_strand_id
1 'polypeptide(L)'
;MDAEFPIESAPKHHALLGLLLFTLTVFNMTVYGFVLVSVKEISKKQSTFILLFSHGMADMGVMAQLVWISIEIITYSRVPVPWYLDNVLLKTFFKASNYHFIVIAINRAHCILFPMSYATIWKQKVFMAACILCWACGLTEALCYTYAVKVDPRAFIIHNLERMTFSRLRWDVEGADFLNKAEMYYYLCIVILAIIIYLLVLIKLLLAK
;
A
#
# COMPACT_ATOMS: atom_id res chain seq x y z
N MET A 1 -28.64 -12.14 -23.36
CA MET A 1 -29.72 -12.20 -22.35
C MET A 1 -29.08 -11.66 -21.09
N ASP A 2 -29.14 -10.35 -20.93
CA ASP A 2 -28.54 -9.65 -19.80
C ASP A 2 -29.39 -9.96 -18.58
N ALA A 3 -28.86 -10.79 -17.68
CA ALA A 3 -29.48 -11.00 -16.39
C ALA A 3 -29.31 -9.69 -15.60
N GLU A 4 -30.35 -8.86 -15.60
CA GLU A 4 -30.54 -7.82 -14.59
C GLU A 4 -30.59 -8.53 -13.24
N PHE A 5 -29.45 -8.55 -12.54
CA PHE A 5 -29.43 -8.89 -11.14
C PHE A 5 -30.26 -7.83 -10.43
N PRO A 6 -31.39 -8.18 -9.78
CA PRO A 6 -32.15 -7.21 -9.03
C PRO A 6 -31.23 -6.61 -7.97
N ILE A 7 -31.14 -5.29 -7.95
CA ILE A 7 -30.44 -4.53 -6.91
C ILE A 7 -31.28 -4.71 -5.64
N GLU A 8 -31.08 -5.84 -4.96
CA GLU A 8 -31.58 -6.04 -3.62
C GLU A 8 -30.98 -4.93 -2.76
N SER A 9 -31.84 -4.09 -2.18
CA SER A 9 -31.40 -2.98 -1.33
C SER A 9 -30.40 -3.50 -0.30
N ALA A 10 -29.20 -2.91 -0.26
CA ALA A 10 -28.13 -3.33 0.63
C ALA A 10 -28.68 -3.50 2.05
N PRO A 11 -28.40 -4.64 2.74
CA PRO A 11 -28.71 -4.78 4.15
C PRO A 11 -28.20 -3.54 4.89
N LYS A 12 -29.07 -2.88 5.67
CA LYS A 12 -28.78 -1.56 6.31
C LYS A 12 -27.42 -1.51 7.03
N HIS A 13 -26.94 -2.66 7.51
CA HIS A 13 -25.63 -2.84 8.13
C HIS A 13 -24.43 -2.58 7.20
N HIS A 14 -24.51 -2.94 5.91
CA HIS A 14 -23.43 -2.69 4.95
C HIS A 14 -23.32 -1.21 4.59
N ALA A 15 -24.45 -0.53 4.39
CA ALA A 15 -24.45 0.92 4.13
C ALA A 15 -23.82 1.71 5.29
N LEU A 16 -24.11 1.32 6.55
CA LEU A 16 -23.48 1.91 7.73
C LEU A 16 -21.96 1.67 7.75
N LEU A 17 -21.50 0.44 7.46
CA LEU A 17 -20.08 0.12 7.39
C LEU A 17 -19.36 0.94 6.32
N GLY A 18 -19.96 1.05 5.13
CA GLY A 18 -19.43 1.87 4.04
C GLY A 18 -19.34 3.35 4.42
N LEU A 19 -20.35 3.91 5.08
CA LEU A 19 -20.35 5.30 5.54
C LEU A 19 -19.28 5.56 6.61
N LEU A 20 -19.11 4.63 7.56
CA LEU A 20 -18.07 4.71 8.59
C LEU A 20 -16.68 4.64 7.96
N LEU A 21 -16.45 3.67 7.07
CA LEU A 21 -15.18 3.53 6.35
C LEU A 21 -14.87 4.77 5.52
N PHE A 22 -15.85 5.31 4.79
CA PHE A 22 -15.72 6.54 4.00
C PHE A 22 -15.30 7.71 4.89
N THR A 23 -16.07 7.96 5.96
CA THR A 23 -15.85 9.12 6.84
C THR A 23 -14.48 9.04 7.52
N LEU A 24 -14.12 7.87 8.05
CA LEU A 24 -12.80 7.66 8.68
C LEU A 24 -11.67 7.81 7.67
N THR A 25 -11.81 7.26 6.47
CA THR A 25 -10.78 7.34 5.43
C THR A 25 -10.58 8.77 4.95
N VAL A 26 -11.66 9.50 4.65
CA VAL A 26 -11.59 10.91 4.22
C VAL A 26 -11.02 11.80 5.32
N PHE A 27 -11.41 11.59 6.58
CA PHE A 27 -10.83 12.29 7.71
C PHE A 27 -9.33 12.02 7.83
N ASN A 28 -8.91 10.75 7.79
CA ASN A 28 -7.51 10.35 7.83
C ASN A 28 -6.73 10.94 6.65
N MET A 29 -7.24 10.87 5.43
CA MET A 29 -6.61 11.49 4.25
C MET A 29 -6.43 13.00 4.41
N THR A 30 -7.39 13.68 5.03
CA THR A 30 -7.29 15.14 5.27
C THR A 30 -6.18 15.46 6.25
N VAL A 31 -6.16 14.79 7.40
CA VAL A 31 -5.10 14.95 8.42
C VAL A 31 -3.74 14.56 7.86
N TYR A 32 -3.67 13.42 7.16
CA TYR A 32 -2.44 12.91 6.57
C TYR A 32 -1.94 13.80 5.43
N GLY A 33 -2.83 14.38 4.63
CA GLY A 33 -2.51 15.37 3.62
C GLY A 33 -1.86 16.61 4.20
N PHE A 34 -2.37 17.14 5.32
CA PHE A 34 -1.75 18.26 6.03
C PHE A 34 -0.33 17.91 6.52
N VAL A 35 -0.15 16.72 7.09
CA VAL A 35 1.17 16.22 7.50
C VAL A 35 2.10 16.10 6.30
N LEU A 36 1.62 15.58 5.17
CA LEU A 36 2.43 15.42 3.96
C LEU A 36 2.89 16.75 3.37
N VAL A 37 2.04 17.78 3.38
CA VAL A 37 2.44 19.14 2.98
C VAL A 37 3.56 19.66 3.88
N SER A 38 3.43 19.46 5.19
CA SER A 38 4.46 19.85 6.16
C SER A 38 5.78 19.10 5.90
N VAL A 39 5.71 17.78 5.68
CA VAL A 39 6.86 16.92 5.35
C VAL A 39 7.52 17.38 4.03
N LYS A 40 6.73 17.76 3.02
CA LYS A 40 7.23 18.29 1.75
C LYS A 40 8.05 19.57 1.96
N GLU A 41 7.55 20.52 2.76
CA GLU A 41 8.28 21.74 3.04
C GLU A 41 9.57 21.49 3.83
N ILE A 42 9.55 20.56 4.79
CA ILE A 42 10.76 20.15 5.52
C ILE A 42 11.76 19.44 4.59
N SER A 43 11.29 18.68 3.61
CA SER A 43 12.15 17.94 2.66
C SER A 43 13.06 18.85 1.83
N LYS A 44 12.69 20.12 1.64
CA LYS A 44 13.53 21.14 0.99
C LYS A 44 14.78 21.48 1.81
N LYS A 45 14.74 21.30 3.13
CA LYS A 45 15.83 21.59 4.06
C LYS A 45 16.56 20.32 4.51
N GLN A 46 15.84 19.21 4.65
CA GLN A 46 16.38 17.94 5.15
C GLN A 46 15.96 16.78 4.24
N SER A 47 16.94 16.24 3.51
CA SER A 47 16.71 15.23 2.47
C SER A 47 16.15 13.89 2.98
N THR A 48 16.32 13.55 4.26
CA THR A 48 15.70 12.37 4.89
C THR A 48 14.17 12.39 4.77
N PHE A 49 13.54 13.56 4.74
CA PHE A 49 12.09 13.69 4.62
C PHE A 49 11.58 13.41 3.19
N ILE A 50 12.45 13.29 2.19
CA ILE A 50 12.07 12.87 0.83
C ILE A 50 11.50 11.44 0.86
N LEU A 51 12.13 10.52 1.60
CA LEU A 51 11.63 9.15 1.75
C LEU A 51 10.27 9.12 2.45
N LEU A 52 10.11 9.91 3.52
CA LEU A 52 8.85 10.01 4.27
C LEU A 52 7.73 10.60 3.41
N PHE A 53 8.05 11.63 2.61
CA PHE A 53 7.10 12.20 1.66
C PHE A 53 6.65 11.16 0.64
N SER A 54 7.60 10.48 -0.01
CA SER A 54 7.32 9.46 -1.02
C SER A 54 6.53 8.27 -0.47
N HIS A 55 6.86 7.84 0.76
CA HIS A 55 6.10 6.83 1.48
C HIS A 55 4.66 7.27 1.75
N GLY A 56 4.47 8.48 2.28
CA GLY A 56 3.12 8.98 2.55
C GLY A 56 2.29 9.21 1.28
N MET A 57 2.92 9.54 0.15
CA MET A 57 2.23 9.56 -1.15
C MET A 57 1.71 8.17 -1.56
N ALA A 58 2.45 7.10 -1.25
CA ALA A 58 1.99 5.74 -1.47
C ALA A 58 0.79 5.40 -0.57
N ASP A 59 0.84 5.75 0.71
CA ASP A 59 -0.29 5.53 1.64
C ASP A 59 -1.55 6.31 1.23
N MET A 60 -1.40 7.56 0.76
CA MET A 60 -2.52 8.33 0.21
C MET A 60 -3.16 7.64 -1.00
N GLY A 61 -2.36 7.00 -1.84
CA GLY A 61 -2.85 6.19 -2.95
C GLY A 61 -3.66 4.98 -2.50
N VAL A 62 -3.20 4.27 -1.45
CA VAL A 62 -3.96 3.16 -0.84
C VAL A 62 -5.27 3.66 -0.22
N MET A 63 -5.24 4.77 0.53
CA MET A 63 -6.44 5.36 1.12
C MET A 63 -7.44 5.84 0.07
N ALA A 64 -6.97 6.38 -1.07
CA ALA A 64 -7.84 6.76 -2.17
C ALA A 64 -8.63 5.55 -2.71
N GLN A 65 -8.03 4.36 -2.75
CA GLN A 65 -8.75 3.13 -3.10
C GLN A 65 -9.80 2.76 -2.05
N LEU A 66 -9.50 2.92 -0.74
CA LEU A 66 -10.49 2.69 0.33
C LEU A 66 -11.70 3.63 0.21
N VAL A 67 -11.52 4.86 -0.27
CA VAL A 67 -12.63 5.78 -0.56
C VAL A 67 -13.54 5.21 -1.66
N TRP A 68 -12.97 4.77 -2.78
CA TRP A 68 -13.73 4.15 -3.87
C TRP A 68 -14.47 2.90 -3.41
N ILE A 69 -13.82 2.06 -2.61
CA ILE A 69 -14.45 0.87 -2.03
C ILE A 69 -15.62 1.27 -1.13
N SER A 70 -15.47 2.29 -0.30
CA SER A 70 -16.53 2.77 0.57
C SER A 70 -17.75 3.27 -0.22
N ILE A 71 -17.52 4.00 -1.32
CA ILE A 71 -18.59 4.47 -2.21
C ILE A 71 -19.37 3.30 -2.81
N GLU A 72 -18.69 2.25 -3.27
CA GLU A 72 -19.36 1.05 -3.77
C GLU A 72 -20.21 0.36 -2.71
N ILE A 73 -19.73 0.30 -1.46
CA ILE A 73 -20.48 -0.29 -0.35
C ILE A 73 -21.74 0.52 -0.04
N ILE A 74 -21.64 1.87 -0.04
CA ILE A 74 -22.76 2.77 0.27
C ILE A 74 -23.81 2.74 -0.84
N THR A 75 -23.38 2.88 -2.08
CA THR A 75 -24.28 2.99 -3.24
C THR A 75 -24.82 1.65 -3.69
N TYR A 76 -24.19 0.56 -3.25
CA TYR A 76 -24.41 -0.79 -3.78
C TYR A 76 -24.27 -0.86 -5.31
N SER A 77 -23.60 0.14 -5.89
CA SER A 77 -23.33 0.25 -7.31
C SER A 77 -21.94 -0.32 -7.58
N ARG A 78 -21.82 -1.07 -8.66
CA ARG A 78 -20.52 -1.47 -9.20
C ARG A 78 -19.93 -0.27 -9.92
N VAL A 79 -18.74 0.20 -9.52
CA VAL A 79 -18.02 1.16 -10.35
C VAL A 79 -17.30 0.34 -11.42
N PRO A 80 -17.60 0.54 -12.72
CA PRO A 80 -16.95 -0.22 -13.78
C PRO A 80 -15.51 0.26 -13.94
N VAL A 81 -14.60 -0.28 -13.13
CA VAL A 81 -13.16 -0.11 -13.30
C VAL A 81 -12.59 -1.42 -13.85
N PRO A 82 -11.81 -1.39 -14.94
CA PRO A 82 -11.12 -2.59 -15.41
C PRO A 82 -10.31 -3.22 -14.29
N TRP A 83 -10.54 -4.51 -14.00
CA TRP A 83 -9.85 -5.24 -12.93
C TRP A 83 -8.33 -5.05 -12.95
N TYR A 84 -7.72 -5.10 -14.14
CA TYR A 84 -6.29 -4.89 -14.32
C TYR A 84 -5.83 -3.53 -13.81
N LEU A 85 -6.57 -2.47 -14.12
CA LEU A 85 -6.21 -1.11 -13.74
C LEU A 85 -6.34 -0.92 -12.22
N ASP A 86 -7.45 -1.37 -11.65
CA ASP A 86 -7.69 -1.28 -10.21
C ASP A 86 -6.63 -2.05 -9.41
N ASN A 87 -6.40 -3.31 -9.80
CA ASN A 87 -5.47 -4.19 -9.11
C ASN A 87 -4.02 -3.70 -9.23
N VAL A 88 -3.60 -3.23 -10.42
CA VAL A 88 -2.26 -2.64 -10.61
C VAL A 88 -2.11 -1.39 -9.76
N LEU A 89 -3.10 -0.49 -9.72
CA LEU A 89 -3.00 0.74 -8.93
C LEU A 89 -2.91 0.43 -7.43
N LEU A 90 -3.85 -0.35 -6.89
CA LEU A 90 -3.86 -0.72 -5.47
C LEU A 90 -2.56 -1.42 -5.08
N LYS A 91 -2.13 -2.44 -5.83
CA LYS A 91 -0.89 -3.18 -5.53
C LYS A 91 0.33 -2.30 -5.70
N THR A 92 0.39 -1.40 -6.67
CA THR A 92 1.54 -0.49 -6.85
C THR A 92 1.72 0.37 -5.62
N PHE A 93 0.66 1.02 -5.13
CA PHE A 93 0.73 1.86 -3.94
C PHE A 93 1.10 1.06 -2.69
N PHE A 94 0.45 -0.09 -2.48
CA PHE A 94 0.72 -0.94 -1.32
C PHE A 94 2.15 -1.50 -1.32
N LYS A 95 2.63 -2.01 -2.46
CA LYS A 95 3.98 -2.57 -2.59
C LYS A 95 5.04 -1.49 -2.54
N ALA A 96 4.82 -0.34 -3.18
CA ALA A 96 5.72 0.80 -3.04
C ALA A 96 5.84 1.22 -1.57
N SER A 97 4.73 1.29 -0.82
CA SER A 97 4.75 1.61 0.62
C SER A 97 5.62 0.62 1.41
N ASN A 98 5.50 -0.68 1.15
CA ASN A 98 6.33 -1.73 1.76
C ASN A 98 7.84 -1.58 1.47
N TYR A 99 8.22 -1.29 0.22
CA TYR A 99 9.64 -1.03 -0.09
C TYR A 99 10.17 0.22 0.63
N HIS A 100 9.35 1.27 0.73
CA HIS A 100 9.71 2.46 1.51
C HIS A 100 9.93 2.14 2.99
N PHE A 101 9.09 1.29 3.61
CA PHE A 101 9.27 0.86 5.00
C PHE A 101 10.67 0.26 5.24
N ILE A 102 11.11 -0.65 4.36
CA ILE A 102 12.44 -1.27 4.47
C ILE A 102 13.54 -0.22 4.31
N VAL A 103 13.47 0.60 3.26
CA VAL A 103 14.50 1.62 2.97
C VAL A 103 14.60 2.64 4.09
N ILE A 104 13.48 3.06 4.67
CA ILE A 104 13.43 3.96 5.82
C ILE A 104 14.06 3.29 7.05
N ALA A 105 13.73 2.03 7.33
CA ALA A 105 14.33 1.30 8.44
C ALA A 105 15.86 1.18 8.29
N ILE A 106 16.34 0.83 7.09
CA ILE A 106 17.79 0.78 6.77
C ILE A 106 18.43 2.16 6.94
N ASN A 107 17.80 3.22 6.42
CA ASN A 107 18.31 4.59 6.55
C ASN A 107 18.46 4.98 8.02
N ARG A 108 17.45 4.73 8.85
CA ARG A 108 17.48 5.03 10.29
C ARG A 108 18.52 4.19 11.02
N ALA A 109 18.63 2.91 10.70
CA ALA A 109 19.64 2.05 11.29
C ALA A 109 21.06 2.47 10.92
N HIS A 110 21.32 2.82 9.65
CA HIS A 110 22.62 3.31 9.23
C HIS A 110 23.01 4.61 9.95
N CYS A 111 22.05 5.52 10.17
CA CYS A 111 22.27 6.75 10.93
C CYS A 111 22.76 6.50 12.37
N ILE A 112 22.25 5.44 13.01
CA ILE A 112 22.54 5.13 14.43
C ILE A 112 23.77 4.22 14.55
N LEU A 113 23.85 3.18 13.72
CA LEU A 113 24.92 2.19 13.77
C LEU A 113 26.23 2.75 13.22
N PHE A 114 26.17 3.60 12.18
CA PHE A 114 27.34 4.11 11.46
C PHE A 114 27.22 5.62 11.15
N PRO A 115 27.20 6.50 12.17
CA PRO A 115 26.97 7.93 11.99
C PRO A 115 28.04 8.62 11.10
N MET A 116 29.29 8.16 11.16
CA MET A 116 30.41 8.73 10.38
C MET A 116 30.25 8.54 8.87
N SER A 117 29.68 7.41 8.43
CA SER A 117 29.42 7.13 7.00
C SER A 117 28.03 7.56 6.55
N TYR A 118 27.15 7.94 7.47
CA TYR A 118 25.77 8.31 7.12
C TYR A 118 25.72 9.50 6.16
N ALA A 119 26.42 10.59 6.50
CA ALA A 119 26.41 11.83 5.72
C ALA A 119 27.11 11.70 4.35
N THR A 120 28.04 10.75 4.20
CA THR A 120 28.76 10.53 2.94
C THR A 120 27.91 9.74 1.94
N ILE A 121 27.11 8.79 2.42
CA ILE A 121 26.27 7.91 1.62
C ILE A 121 24.90 8.55 1.32
N TRP A 122 24.19 9.02 2.34
CA TRP A 122 22.80 9.48 2.21
C TRP A 122 22.70 10.93 1.75
N LYS A 123 23.05 11.16 0.49
CA LYS A 123 22.86 12.45 -0.19
C LYS A 123 21.47 12.54 -0.81
N GLN A 124 21.01 13.76 -1.11
CA GLN A 124 19.71 14.00 -1.75
C GLN A 124 19.47 13.14 -3.00
N LYS A 125 20.49 12.97 -3.86
CA LYS A 125 20.41 12.12 -5.05
C LYS A 125 20.13 10.64 -4.70
N VAL A 126 20.71 10.14 -3.61
CA VAL A 126 20.50 8.77 -3.15
C VAL A 126 19.09 8.59 -2.59
N PHE A 127 18.57 9.57 -1.84
CA PHE A 127 17.17 9.55 -1.39
C PHE A 127 16.17 9.51 -2.56
N MET A 128 16.39 10.35 -3.59
CA MET A 128 15.54 10.35 -4.79
C MET A 128 15.64 9.03 -5.56
N ALA A 129 16.85 8.51 -5.76
CA ALA A 129 17.07 7.22 -6.42
C ALA A 129 16.37 6.09 -5.66
N ALA A 130 16.48 6.07 -4.32
CA ALA A 130 15.81 5.08 -3.49
C ALA A 130 14.27 5.16 -3.62
N CYS A 131 13.69 6.37 -3.65
CA CYS A 131 12.25 6.54 -3.91
C CYS A 131 11.86 5.96 -5.27
N ILE A 132 12.59 6.30 -6.34
CA ILE A 132 12.33 5.78 -7.70
C ILE A 132 12.40 4.25 -7.71
N LEU A 133 13.39 3.66 -7.05
CA LEU A 133 13.53 2.21 -6.93
C LEU A 133 12.34 1.58 -6.18
N CYS A 134 11.90 2.17 -5.07
CA CYS A 134 10.73 1.67 -4.34
C CYS A 134 9.47 1.64 -5.22
N TRP A 135 9.22 2.71 -5.99
CA TRP A 135 8.09 2.77 -6.92
C TRP A 135 8.24 1.80 -8.09
N ALA A 136 9.42 1.72 -8.69
CA ALA A 136 9.69 0.81 -9.80
C ALA A 136 9.53 -0.66 -9.37
N CYS A 137 10.06 -1.05 -8.21
CA CYS A 137 9.87 -2.39 -7.65
C CYS A 137 8.40 -2.65 -7.32
N GLY A 138 7.72 -1.69 -6.69
CA GLY A 138 6.28 -1.80 -6.38
C GLY A 138 5.41 -2.00 -7.61
N LEU A 139 5.66 -1.22 -8.68
CA LEU A 139 4.96 -1.35 -9.96
C LEU A 139 5.27 -2.68 -10.66
N THR A 140 6.54 -3.07 -10.70
CA THR A 140 6.95 -4.34 -11.34
C THR A 140 6.29 -5.53 -10.67
N GLU A 141 6.29 -5.56 -9.34
CA GLU A 141 5.65 -6.61 -8.56
C GLU A 141 4.12 -6.60 -8.73
N ALA A 142 3.50 -5.41 -8.74
CA ALA A 142 2.07 -5.27 -9.02
C ALA A 142 1.69 -5.83 -10.40
N LEU A 143 2.45 -5.50 -11.44
CA LEU A 143 2.25 -6.03 -12.79
C LEU A 143 2.40 -7.56 -12.81
N CYS A 144 3.46 -8.10 -12.22
CA CYS A 144 3.66 -9.56 -12.14
C CYS A 144 2.46 -10.25 -11.48
N TYR A 145 1.95 -9.72 -10.36
CA TYR A 145 0.81 -10.30 -9.68
C TYR A 145 -0.50 -10.16 -10.46
N THR A 146 -0.74 -9.02 -11.10
CA THR A 146 -1.95 -8.84 -11.89
C THR A 146 -1.96 -9.75 -13.12
N TYR A 147 -0.82 -9.97 -13.79
CA TYR A 147 -0.77 -10.82 -14.98
C TYR A 147 -0.53 -12.31 -14.69
N ALA A 148 -0.13 -12.67 -13.46
CA ALA A 148 0.04 -14.07 -13.05
C ALA A 148 -1.29 -14.81 -12.83
N VAL A 149 -2.38 -14.08 -12.53
CA VAL A 149 -3.70 -14.69 -12.29
C VAL A 149 -4.53 -14.61 -13.57
N LYS A 150 -4.97 -15.76 -14.09
CA LYS A 150 -5.93 -15.80 -15.20
C LYS A 150 -7.30 -15.38 -14.70
N VAL A 151 -7.69 -14.14 -14.96
CA VAL A 151 -9.03 -13.65 -14.61
C VAL A 151 -9.97 -13.80 -15.80
N ASP A 152 -11.15 -14.37 -15.55
CA ASP A 152 -12.22 -14.45 -16.55
C ASP A 152 -12.53 -13.02 -17.05
N PRO A 153 -12.46 -12.73 -18.36
CA PRO A 153 -12.89 -11.47 -18.93
C PRO A 153 -14.40 -11.19 -18.77
N ARG A 154 -15.16 -11.98 -18.03
CA ARG A 154 -16.51 -11.62 -17.54
C ARG A 154 -16.50 -11.07 -16.11
N ALA A 155 -15.38 -11.20 -15.40
CA ALA A 155 -15.15 -10.65 -14.08
C ALA A 155 -14.73 -9.17 -14.09
N PHE A 156 -15.01 -8.43 -15.18
CA PHE A 156 -14.80 -6.97 -15.24
C PHE A 156 -15.61 -6.17 -14.21
N ILE A 157 -16.52 -6.83 -13.49
CA ILE A 157 -17.46 -6.20 -12.56
C ILE A 157 -17.49 -6.99 -11.24
N ILE A 158 -16.34 -7.05 -10.54
CA ILE A 158 -16.27 -7.61 -9.19
C ILE A 158 -16.64 -6.50 -8.20
N HIS A 159 -17.58 -6.76 -7.29
CA HIS A 159 -17.85 -5.87 -6.15
C HIS A 159 -16.56 -5.63 -5.37
N ASN A 160 -16.21 -4.39 -5.02
CA ASN A 160 -15.08 -4.13 -4.13
C ASN A 160 -15.18 -4.89 -2.78
N LEU A 161 -16.39 -5.24 -2.35
CA LEU A 161 -16.64 -6.09 -1.18
C LEU A 161 -16.05 -7.51 -1.35
N GLU A 162 -16.11 -8.07 -2.57
CA GLU A 162 -15.48 -9.35 -2.94
C GLU A 162 -13.95 -9.21 -3.10
N ARG A 163 -13.42 -7.98 -3.23
CA ARG A 163 -11.96 -7.69 -3.28
C ARG A 163 -11.32 -7.63 -1.90
N MET A 164 -12.04 -7.19 -0.87
CA MET A 164 -11.54 -7.17 0.53
C MET A 164 -11.69 -8.52 1.25
N THR A 165 -12.60 -9.37 0.77
CA THR A 165 -12.69 -10.75 1.23
C THR A 165 -11.65 -11.56 0.45
N PHE A 166 -10.47 -11.73 1.05
CA PHE A 166 -9.46 -12.74 0.64
C PHE A 166 -10.07 -14.15 0.41
N SER A 167 -11.32 -14.37 0.86
CA SER A 167 -12.11 -15.59 0.78
C SER A 167 -12.90 -15.80 -0.52
N ARG A 168 -12.97 -14.85 -1.47
CA ARG A 168 -13.79 -15.01 -2.70
C ARG A 168 -13.11 -14.72 -4.04
N LEU A 169 -11.78 -14.70 -4.11
CA LEU A 169 -11.18 -15.25 -5.33
C LEU A 169 -11.67 -16.70 -5.35
N ARG A 170 -12.54 -17.02 -6.31
CA ARG A 170 -12.98 -18.37 -6.58
C ARG A 170 -11.74 -19.27 -6.49
N TRP A 171 -11.66 -20.14 -5.48
CA TRP A 171 -10.46 -20.92 -5.15
C TRP A 171 -10.08 -21.90 -6.28
N ASP A 172 -10.98 -22.02 -7.26
CA ASP A 172 -10.89 -22.65 -8.56
C ASP A 172 -10.10 -21.84 -9.61
N VAL A 173 -9.67 -20.60 -9.34
CA VAL A 173 -8.81 -19.83 -10.24
C VAL A 173 -7.35 -20.24 -10.06
N GLU A 174 -6.79 -20.91 -11.08
CA GLU A 174 -5.37 -21.24 -11.17
C GLU A 174 -4.49 -20.01 -10.84
N GLY A 175 -3.66 -20.13 -9.79
CA GLY A 175 -2.69 -19.09 -9.40
C GLY A 175 -3.10 -18.22 -8.20
N ALA A 176 -4.36 -18.24 -7.75
CA ALA A 176 -4.82 -17.43 -6.61
C ALA A 176 -4.17 -17.86 -5.27
N ASP A 177 -4.04 -19.17 -5.03
CA ASP A 177 -3.39 -19.71 -3.83
C ASP A 177 -1.87 -19.41 -3.80
N PHE A 178 -1.21 -19.48 -4.96
CA PHE A 178 0.18 -19.06 -5.10
C PHE A 178 0.36 -17.58 -4.79
N LEU A 179 -0.55 -16.72 -5.27
CA LEU A 179 -0.55 -15.28 -5.02
C LEU A 179 -0.65 -14.97 -3.52
N ASN A 180 -1.63 -15.56 -2.84
CA ASN A 180 -1.85 -15.33 -1.41
C ASN A 180 -0.64 -15.77 -0.58
N LYS A 181 -0.06 -16.93 -0.90
CA LYS A 181 1.17 -17.41 -0.24
C LYS A 181 2.34 -16.47 -0.50
N ALA A 182 2.57 -16.08 -1.75
CA ALA A 182 3.65 -15.17 -2.12
C ALA A 182 3.52 -13.82 -1.39
N GLU A 183 2.31 -13.26 -1.31
CA GLU A 183 2.05 -12.01 -0.59
C GLU A 183 2.24 -12.16 0.93
N MET A 184 1.77 -13.25 1.53
CA MET A 184 2.01 -13.54 2.95
C MET A 184 3.50 -13.68 3.27
N TYR A 185 4.24 -14.50 2.49
CA TYR A 185 5.68 -14.67 2.70
C TYR A 185 6.43 -13.36 2.53
N TYR A 186 6.10 -12.59 1.48
CA TYR A 186 6.70 -11.29 1.25
C TYR A 186 6.46 -10.32 2.42
N TYR A 187 5.22 -10.19 2.88
CA TYR A 187 4.89 -9.33 4.01
C TYR A 187 5.60 -9.78 5.30
N LEU A 188 5.62 -11.09 5.56
CA LEU A 188 6.33 -11.66 6.71
C LEU A 188 7.83 -11.36 6.64
N CYS A 189 8.46 -11.52 5.48
CA CYS A 189 9.87 -11.20 5.27
C CYS A 189 10.16 -9.72 5.56
N ILE A 190 9.31 -8.80 5.11
CA ILE A 190 9.46 -7.36 5.39
C ILE A 190 9.37 -7.08 6.89
N VAL A 191 8.34 -7.63 7.55
CA VAL A 191 8.12 -7.42 8.98
C VAL A 191 9.29 -7.97 9.79
N ILE A 192 9.73 -9.19 9.51
CA ILE A 192 10.88 -9.81 10.18
C ILE A 192 12.15 -8.97 9.95
N LEU A 193 12.40 -8.54 8.72
CA LEU A 193 13.57 -7.71 8.40
C LEU A 193 13.54 -6.38 9.16
N ALA A 194 12.39 -5.70 9.19
CA ALA A 194 12.21 -4.46 9.94
C ALA A 194 12.45 -4.67 11.44
N ILE A 195 11.89 -5.74 12.03
CA ILE A 195 12.10 -6.10 13.44
C ILE A 195 13.59 -6.31 13.73
N ILE A 196 14.30 -7.09 12.90
CA ILE A 196 15.74 -7.33 13.07
C ILE A 196 16.51 -6.00 13.03
N ILE A 197 16.23 -5.14 12.06
CA ILE A 197 16.88 -3.84 11.91
C ILE A 197 16.68 -2.98 13.16
N TYR A 198 15.44 -2.88 13.66
CA TYR A 198 15.14 -2.06 14.85
C TYR A 198 15.69 -2.68 16.14
N LEU A 199 15.77 -4.00 16.25
CA LEU A 199 16.42 -4.68 17.38
C LEU A 199 17.92 -4.36 17.43
N LEU A 200 18.62 -4.39 16.29
CA LEU A 200 20.04 -4.02 16.22
C LEU A 200 20.27 -2.56 16.65
N VAL A 201 19.40 -1.66 16.21
CA VAL A 201 19.40 -0.25 16.63
C VAL A 201 19.22 -0.12 18.14
N LEU A 202 18.22 -0.82 18.70
CA LEU A 202 17.93 -0.78 20.13
C LEU A 202 19.12 -1.29 20.96
N ILE A 203 19.70 -2.43 20.58
CA ILE A 203 20.88 -2.99 21.25
C ILE A 203 22.03 -1.97 21.25
N LYS A 204 22.30 -1.33 20.09
CA LYS A 204 23.36 -0.31 20.01
C LYS A 204 23.09 0.87 20.93
N LEU A 205 21.86 1.36 21.00
CA LEU A 205 21.48 2.46 21.89
C LEU A 205 21.58 2.10 23.38
N LEU A 206 21.29 0.85 23.73
CA LEU A 206 21.43 0.36 25.11
C LEU A 206 22.89 0.21 25.53
N LEU A 207 23.77 -0.24 24.62
CA LEU A 207 25.21 -0.40 24.88
C LEU A 207 25.99 0.92 24.87
N ALA A 208 25.38 2.01 24.35
CA ALA A 208 25.99 3.34 24.33
C ALA A 208 25.76 4.15 25.61
N LYS A 209 25.00 3.59 26.57
CA LYS A 209 24.84 4.13 27.93
C LYS A 209 25.92 3.58 28.85
#